data_AF-A0A251PU49-F1
#
_entry.id   AF-A0A251PU49-F1
#
_cell.length_a   1.000
_cell.length_b   1.000
_cell.length_c   1.000
_cell.angle_alpha   90.00
_cell.angle_beta   90.00
_cell.angle_gamma   90.00
#
_symmetry.space_group_name_H-M   'P 1'
#
loop_
_entity.id
_entity.type
_entity.pdbx_description
1 polymer ?
#
loop_
_entity_poly.entity_id
_entity_poly.type
_entity_poly.pdbx_seq_one_letter_code
_entity_poly.pdbx_strand_id
1 'polypeptide(L)'
;MERLRETLLTLSLRNVCKQSEALEQKKVVEKKEFGAIDYDAPIELEKKETKSIGLGTQIGVGVAVVVFGLVFALGDFLPSGSLSPTEDAAITSNKLSEEEKVSLQTRLKEYEATLSNSPKDPTALEGAAVTLAELGEYTRASTLLQDLAKEKPSDPEVFRLLGEVKYELKDYEGSAAAYKVSSMVSKDLKFEVLRGLTNSLLAAKKPDEAVQFLLASRERMNAGNPDAKAGSTTTEANLQVDPIQVELLLGKAYSDWGHVSDAVSVYDRLISSHPNDFRGYLAKGIILRENGKVGEAERMFIQVNKWMSGCR
;
A
#
# COMPACT_ATOMS: atom_id res chain seq x y z
N MET A 1 -28.22 -35.39 -56.47
CA MET A 1 -28.07 -34.05 -55.84
C MET A 1 -29.12 -33.84 -54.75
N GLU A 2 -30.40 -34.24 -54.90
CA GLU A 2 -31.40 -34.23 -53.80
C GLU A 2 -30.99 -35.06 -52.56
N ARG A 3 -30.58 -36.32 -52.73
CA ARG A 3 -30.28 -37.23 -51.60
C ARG A 3 -29.07 -36.84 -50.74
N LEU A 4 -28.24 -35.89 -51.17
CA LEU A 4 -27.13 -35.36 -50.35
C LEU A 4 -27.56 -34.14 -49.53
N ARG A 5 -28.59 -33.40 -49.97
CA ARG A 5 -29.16 -32.26 -49.22
C ARG A 5 -30.02 -32.72 -48.05
N GLU A 6 -30.80 -33.80 -48.20
CA GLU A 6 -31.62 -34.34 -47.10
C GLU A 6 -30.77 -34.93 -45.95
N THR A 7 -29.63 -35.56 -46.26
CA THR A 7 -28.74 -36.11 -45.23
C THR A 7 -27.99 -35.01 -44.47
N LEU A 8 -27.62 -33.90 -45.13
CA LEU A 8 -26.99 -32.75 -44.49
C LEU A 8 -27.96 -31.94 -43.62
N LEU A 9 -29.23 -31.78 -44.04
CA LEU A 9 -30.26 -31.13 -43.23
C LEU A 9 -30.63 -31.94 -41.98
N THR A 10 -30.68 -33.28 -42.07
CA THR A 10 -30.98 -34.15 -40.93
C THR A 10 -29.82 -34.25 -39.91
N LEU A 11 -28.57 -34.10 -40.35
CA LEU A 11 -27.40 -33.98 -39.46
C LEU A 11 -27.33 -32.62 -38.75
N SER A 12 -27.69 -31.53 -39.44
CA SER A 12 -27.74 -30.18 -38.85
C SER A 12 -28.83 -30.06 -37.77
N LEU A 13 -30.02 -30.61 -38.02
CA LEU A 13 -31.14 -30.58 -37.06
C LEU A 13 -30.89 -31.43 -35.81
N ARG A 14 -30.18 -32.57 -35.91
CA ARG A 14 -29.82 -33.39 -34.72
C ARG A 14 -28.79 -32.70 -33.82
N ASN A 15 -27.86 -31.93 -34.38
CA ASN A 15 -26.87 -31.20 -33.58
C ASN A 15 -27.47 -30.00 -32.85
N VAL A 16 -28.47 -29.34 -33.44
CA VAL A 16 -29.21 -28.24 -32.80
C VAL A 16 -30.10 -28.75 -31.65
N CYS A 17 -30.76 -29.91 -31.81
CA CYS A 17 -31.58 -30.52 -30.74
C CYS A 17 -30.74 -30.98 -29.52
N LYS A 18 -29.52 -31.52 -29.75
CA LYS A 18 -28.63 -31.90 -28.65
C LYS A 18 -28.08 -30.71 -27.87
N GLN A 19 -27.90 -29.55 -28.51
CA GLN A 19 -27.45 -28.34 -27.82
C GLN A 19 -28.58 -27.69 -27.00
N SER A 20 -29.84 -27.78 -27.42
CA SER A 20 -30.97 -27.23 -26.65
C SER A 20 -31.26 -28.03 -25.37
N GLU A 21 -31.19 -29.37 -25.42
CA GLU A 21 -31.38 -30.22 -24.23
C GLU A 21 -30.28 -30.02 -23.18
N ALA A 22 -29.03 -29.80 -23.61
CA ALA A 22 -27.91 -29.49 -22.70
C ALA A 22 -28.02 -28.09 -22.06
N LEU A 23 -28.62 -27.11 -22.77
CA LEU A 23 -28.87 -25.77 -22.23
C LEU A 23 -30.04 -25.75 -21.23
N GLU A 24 -31.07 -26.57 -21.46
CA GLU A 24 -32.22 -26.74 -20.56
C GLU A 24 -31.81 -27.43 -19.26
N GLN A 25 -30.98 -28.49 -19.31
CA GLN A 25 -30.48 -29.15 -18.10
C GLN A 25 -29.60 -28.22 -17.25
N LYS A 26 -28.82 -27.33 -17.88
CA LYS A 26 -28.00 -26.33 -17.16
C LYS A 26 -28.88 -25.29 -16.45
N LYS A 27 -29.99 -24.86 -17.07
CA LYS A 27 -30.97 -23.94 -16.46
C LYS A 27 -31.79 -24.57 -15.32
N VAL A 28 -32.01 -25.89 -15.33
CA VAL A 28 -32.73 -26.60 -14.25
C VAL A 28 -31.84 -26.84 -13.03
N VAL A 29 -30.53 -26.96 -13.20
CA VAL A 29 -29.57 -27.11 -12.09
C VAL A 29 -29.28 -25.78 -11.39
N GLU A 30 -29.30 -24.65 -12.10
CA GLU A 30 -29.02 -23.31 -11.52
C GLU A 30 -30.22 -22.68 -10.76
N LYS A 31 -31.39 -23.31 -10.78
CA LYS A 31 -32.63 -22.75 -10.20
C LYS A 31 -33.03 -23.34 -8.84
N LYS A 32 -32.15 -24.10 -8.17
CA LYS A 32 -32.37 -24.65 -6.83
C LYS A 32 -31.31 -24.20 -5.83
N GLU A 33 -31.18 -22.89 -5.60
CA GLU A 33 -30.51 -22.41 -4.37
C GLU A 33 -30.87 -20.96 -4.01
N PHE A 34 -32.15 -20.57 -4.12
CA PHE A 34 -32.65 -19.38 -3.41
C PHE A 34 -34.09 -19.67 -2.94
N GLY A 35 -34.22 -20.14 -1.71
CA GLY A 35 -35.50 -20.22 -1.00
C GLY A 35 -35.92 -18.83 -0.52
N ALA A 36 -37.22 -18.58 -0.50
CA ALA A 36 -37.80 -17.34 0.00
C ALA A 36 -37.52 -17.18 1.51
N ILE A 37 -37.09 -15.99 1.92
CA ILE A 37 -36.92 -15.63 3.32
C ILE A 37 -38.32 -15.25 3.85
N ASP A 38 -38.84 -16.06 4.76
CA ASP A 38 -40.07 -15.79 5.52
C ASP A 38 -39.71 -14.90 6.72
N TYR A 39 -40.35 -13.74 6.83
CA TYR A 39 -40.01 -12.68 7.80
C TYR A 39 -40.89 -12.67 9.06
N ASP A 40 -41.80 -13.65 9.25
CA ASP A 40 -42.79 -13.64 10.34
C ASP A 40 -42.57 -14.71 11.45
N ALA A 41 -41.38 -15.28 11.59
CA ALA A 41 -41.08 -16.22 12.69
C ALA A 41 -40.57 -15.51 13.96
N PRO A 42 -41.17 -15.73 15.16
CA PRO A 42 -40.75 -15.08 16.39
C PRO A 42 -39.41 -15.63 16.91
N ILE A 43 -38.58 -14.73 17.45
CA ILE A 43 -37.23 -15.02 17.97
C ILE A 43 -37.34 -15.78 19.30
N GLU A 44 -36.95 -17.05 19.33
CA GLU A 44 -36.70 -17.77 20.58
C GLU A 44 -35.25 -17.55 21.05
N LEU A 45 -35.14 -16.94 22.23
CA LEU A 45 -33.92 -16.80 23.01
C LEU A 45 -33.65 -18.10 23.77
N GLU A 46 -32.68 -18.91 23.32
CA GLU A 46 -32.08 -19.93 24.19
C GLU A 46 -30.55 -19.81 24.26
N LYS A 47 -30.08 -19.60 25.49
CA LYS A 47 -28.68 -19.76 25.91
C LYS A 47 -28.32 -21.24 25.91
N LYS A 48 -27.18 -21.64 25.32
CA LYS A 48 -26.25 -22.55 25.99
C LYS A 48 -24.87 -22.71 25.33
N GLU A 49 -23.87 -22.51 26.19
CA GLU A 49 -22.65 -23.31 26.39
C GLU A 49 -21.66 -23.53 25.24
N THR A 50 -20.52 -22.88 25.43
CA THR A 50 -19.19 -23.18 24.91
C THR A 50 -18.88 -24.69 24.87
N LYS A 51 -18.56 -25.20 23.69
CA LYS A 51 -17.77 -26.42 23.55
C LYS A 51 -16.61 -26.15 22.59
N SER A 52 -15.41 -26.22 23.15
CA SER A 52 -14.15 -26.28 22.41
C SER A 52 -14.21 -27.37 21.34
N ILE A 53 -13.98 -27.02 20.08
CA ILE A 53 -13.72 -27.98 19.02
C ILE A 53 -12.36 -27.65 18.44
N GLY A 54 -11.48 -28.64 18.53
CA GLY A 54 -10.06 -28.54 18.24
C GLY A 54 -9.76 -28.33 16.76
N LEU A 55 -8.60 -27.69 16.58
CA LEU A 55 -7.82 -27.54 15.37
C LEU A 55 -7.67 -28.88 14.63
N GLY A 56 -8.11 -28.91 13.38
CA GLY A 56 -7.84 -30.02 12.49
C GLY A 56 -8.72 -29.98 11.25
N THR A 57 -8.07 -29.78 10.11
CA THR A 57 -8.57 -30.00 8.74
C THR A 57 -9.39 -28.88 8.09
N GLN A 58 -8.75 -28.30 7.07
CA GLN A 58 -9.31 -27.59 5.90
C GLN A 58 -9.80 -26.14 6.10
N ILE A 59 -8.88 -25.25 6.47
CA ILE A 59 -8.95 -23.86 5.98
C ILE A 59 -8.33 -23.86 4.58
N GLY A 60 -9.18 -23.70 3.57
CA GLY A 60 -8.80 -23.61 2.18
C GLY A 60 -7.81 -22.46 1.95
N VAL A 61 -6.80 -22.76 1.13
CA VAL A 61 -5.68 -21.93 0.66
C VAL A 61 -6.09 -20.54 0.12
N GLY A 62 -7.38 -20.24 -0.04
CA GLY A 62 -7.89 -18.96 -0.54
C GLY A 62 -7.87 -17.80 0.46
N VAL A 63 -7.97 -18.03 1.78
CA VAL A 63 -8.01 -16.93 2.77
C VAL A 63 -6.60 -16.43 3.11
N ALA A 64 -5.61 -17.32 3.15
CA ALA A 64 -4.22 -16.96 3.46
C ALA A 64 -3.54 -16.13 2.34
N VAL A 65 -3.90 -16.36 1.07
CA VAL A 65 -3.32 -15.63 -0.07
C VAL A 65 -3.86 -14.20 -0.18
N VAL A 66 -5.12 -13.95 0.22
CA VAL A 66 -5.70 -12.59 0.23
C VAL A 66 -5.07 -11.74 1.33
N VAL A 67 -4.80 -12.30 2.52
CA VAL A 67 -4.14 -11.58 3.61
C VAL A 67 -2.66 -11.31 3.27
N PHE A 68 -1.95 -12.23 2.62
CA PHE A 68 -0.56 -12.02 2.20
C PHE A 68 -0.42 -10.97 1.07
N GLY A 69 -1.37 -10.92 0.13
CA GLY A 69 -1.41 -9.89 -0.92
C GLY A 69 -1.76 -8.50 -0.38
N LEU A 70 -2.58 -8.41 0.67
CA LEU A 70 -2.90 -7.16 1.34
C LEU A 70 -1.70 -6.61 2.13
N VAL A 71 -0.91 -7.44 2.82
CA VAL A 71 0.24 -6.95 3.60
C VAL A 71 1.38 -6.44 2.72
N PHE A 72 1.65 -7.09 1.57
CA PHE A 72 2.75 -6.69 0.67
C PHE A 72 2.41 -5.50 -0.24
N ALA A 73 1.11 -5.20 -0.47
CA ALA A 73 0.65 -4.03 -1.24
C ALA A 73 0.11 -2.88 -0.37
N LEU A 74 -0.22 -3.12 0.91
CA LEU A 74 -0.85 -2.14 1.82
C LEU A 74 -0.08 -1.89 3.11
N GLY A 75 1.23 -2.17 3.18
CA GLY A 75 2.03 -1.83 4.36
C GLY A 75 1.81 -0.38 4.84
N ASP A 76 1.52 0.54 3.91
CA ASP A 76 1.24 1.96 4.15
C ASP A 76 -0.26 2.31 4.38
N PHE A 77 -1.19 1.37 4.14
CA PHE A 77 -2.65 1.60 4.22
C PHE A 77 -3.32 0.87 5.40
N LEU A 78 -2.54 0.36 6.36
CA LEU A 78 -3.08 -0.22 7.59
C LEU A 78 -3.05 0.84 8.71
N PRO A 79 -4.17 1.08 9.42
CA PRO A 79 -4.20 2.03 10.53
C PRO A 79 -3.31 1.55 11.67
N SER A 80 -2.55 2.46 12.28
CA SER A 80 -1.56 2.18 13.34
C SER A 80 -2.14 1.70 14.67
N GLY A 81 -3.36 1.14 14.70
CA GLY A 81 -4.06 0.83 15.95
C GLY A 81 -5.12 -0.28 15.92
N SER A 82 -5.27 -1.08 14.85
CA SER A 82 -6.39 -2.05 14.78
C SER A 82 -6.02 -3.51 14.49
N LEU A 83 -4.85 -3.97 14.89
CA LEU A 83 -4.55 -5.40 15.04
C LEU A 83 -3.73 -5.61 16.30
N SER A 84 -4.37 -6.07 17.37
CA SER A 84 -3.65 -6.75 18.46
C SER A 84 -2.91 -7.92 17.81
N PRO A 85 -1.58 -8.03 17.91
CA PRO A 85 -0.86 -9.15 17.32
C PRO A 85 -1.30 -10.42 18.06
N THR A 86 -2.07 -11.28 17.42
CA THR A 86 -2.05 -12.69 17.79
C THR A 86 -0.63 -13.18 17.55
N GLU A 87 -0.02 -13.86 18.53
CA GLU A 87 1.40 -14.29 18.53
C GLU A 87 1.85 -14.99 17.23
N ASP A 88 0.92 -15.55 16.45
CA ASP A 88 1.21 -16.25 15.19
C ASP A 88 1.19 -15.36 13.92
N ALA A 89 0.74 -14.11 14.01
CA ALA A 89 0.79 -13.13 12.90
C ALA A 89 2.06 -12.26 12.95
N ALA A 90 2.93 -12.47 13.96
CA ALA A 90 4.19 -11.76 14.15
C ALA A 90 5.38 -12.40 13.40
N ILE A 91 5.14 -13.23 12.38
CA ILE A 91 6.21 -13.87 11.59
C ILE A 91 6.53 -13.04 10.34
N THR A 92 7.03 -11.83 10.57
CA THR A 92 8.16 -11.20 9.84
C THR A 92 8.52 -9.89 10.53
N SER A 93 8.74 -9.92 11.86
CA SER A 93 9.73 -8.99 12.41
C SER A 93 11.04 -9.31 11.70
N ASN A 94 11.58 -8.34 10.98
CA ASN A 94 12.82 -8.38 10.21
C ASN A 94 14.03 -8.59 11.14
N LYS A 95 14.07 -9.72 11.85
CA LYS A 95 15.10 -10.02 12.84
C LYS A 95 16.31 -10.52 12.07
N LEU A 96 17.27 -9.62 11.86
CA LEU A 96 18.58 -9.92 11.28
C LEU A 96 19.10 -11.24 11.84
N SER A 97 19.49 -12.14 10.93
CA SER A 97 20.19 -13.36 11.31
C SER A 97 21.50 -13.00 12.02
N GLU A 98 22.00 -13.90 12.85
CA GLU A 98 23.27 -13.66 13.55
C GLU A 98 24.44 -13.52 12.57
N GLU A 99 24.40 -14.17 11.40
CA GLU A 99 25.39 -14.02 10.34
C GLU A 99 25.37 -12.61 9.73
N GLU A 100 24.18 -12.07 9.44
CA GLU A 100 24.03 -10.70 8.94
C GLU A 100 24.51 -9.68 9.98
N LYS A 101 24.18 -9.87 11.27
CA LYS A 101 24.67 -8.99 12.34
C LYS A 101 26.20 -8.99 12.41
N VAL A 102 26.84 -10.16 12.35
CA VAL A 102 28.31 -10.27 12.38
C VAL A 102 28.93 -9.60 11.16
N SER A 103 28.33 -9.77 9.98
CA SER A 103 28.77 -9.11 8.75
C SER A 103 28.68 -7.58 8.87
N LEU A 104 27.55 -7.05 9.34
CA LEU A 104 27.35 -5.61 9.56
C LEU A 104 28.29 -5.05 10.62
N GLN A 105 28.53 -5.77 11.72
CA GLN A 105 29.50 -5.36 12.75
C GLN A 105 30.93 -5.33 12.21
N THR A 106 31.28 -6.27 11.33
CA THR A 106 32.61 -6.28 10.68
C THR A 106 32.75 -5.07 9.76
N ARG A 107 31.74 -4.80 8.94
CA ARG A 107 31.69 -3.62 8.06
C ARG A 107 31.77 -2.31 8.85
N LEU A 108 31.04 -2.22 9.96
CA LEU A 108 31.07 -1.05 10.82
C LEU A 108 32.49 -0.78 11.35
N LYS A 109 33.22 -1.81 11.78
CA LYS A 109 34.61 -1.68 12.24
C LYS A 109 35.55 -1.14 11.15
N GLU A 110 35.35 -1.53 9.90
CA GLU A 110 36.15 -1.01 8.77
C GLU A 110 35.91 0.49 8.55
N TYR A 111 34.66 0.93 8.61
CA TYR A 111 34.34 2.35 8.54
C TYR A 111 34.86 3.11 9.77
N GLU A 112 34.74 2.57 10.98
CA GLU A 112 35.28 3.18 12.21
C GLU A 112 36.81 3.32 12.17
N ALA A 113 37.52 2.34 11.59
CA ALA A 113 38.96 2.43 11.38
C ALA A 113 39.32 3.54 10.38
N THR A 114 38.51 3.74 9.35
CA THR A 114 38.68 4.83 8.39
C THR A 114 38.41 6.18 9.05
N LEU A 115 37.32 6.30 9.82
CA LEU A 115 36.97 7.51 10.56
C LEU A 115 37.98 7.86 11.65
N SER A 116 38.68 6.88 12.22
CA SER A 116 39.76 7.13 13.18
C SER A 116 40.95 7.87 12.53
N ASN A 117 41.22 7.63 11.24
CA ASN A 117 42.27 8.30 10.49
C ASN A 117 41.78 9.58 9.78
N SER A 118 40.52 9.56 9.33
CA SER A 118 39.87 10.63 8.56
C SER A 118 38.45 10.90 9.13
N PRO A 119 38.31 11.66 10.23
CA PRO A 119 37.03 11.81 10.94
C PRO A 119 35.89 12.46 10.15
N LYS A 120 36.22 13.10 9.04
CA LYS A 120 35.30 13.82 8.17
C LYS A 120 35.13 13.15 6.80
N ASP A 121 35.63 11.93 6.63
CA ASP A 121 35.50 11.21 5.36
C ASP A 121 34.01 10.95 5.06
N PRO A 122 33.42 11.56 4.02
CA PRO A 122 31.98 11.48 3.83
C PRO A 122 31.49 10.07 3.49
N THR A 123 32.32 9.27 2.82
CA THR A 123 31.98 7.88 2.44
C THR A 123 31.93 6.98 3.68
N ALA A 124 32.89 7.12 4.58
CA ALA A 124 32.95 6.37 5.83
C ALA A 124 31.86 6.83 6.81
N LEU A 125 31.55 8.14 6.87
CA LEU A 125 30.44 8.66 7.67
C LEU A 125 29.10 8.08 7.19
N GLU A 126 28.84 8.11 5.89
CA GLU A 126 27.61 7.57 5.29
C GLU A 126 27.51 6.05 5.48
N GLY A 127 28.58 5.32 5.15
CA GLY A 127 28.63 3.86 5.29
C GLY A 127 28.47 3.39 6.73
N ALA A 128 29.13 4.04 7.69
CA ALA A 128 28.97 3.74 9.11
C ALA A 128 27.55 4.06 9.58
N ALA A 129 26.98 5.20 9.19
CA ALA A 129 25.63 5.58 9.59
C ALA A 129 24.55 4.61 9.08
N VAL A 130 24.61 4.23 7.81
CA VAL A 130 23.68 3.25 7.22
C VAL A 130 23.83 1.89 7.91
N THR A 131 25.06 1.43 8.11
CA THR A 131 25.33 0.15 8.81
C THR A 131 24.79 0.18 10.25
N LEU A 132 24.94 1.29 10.96
CA LEU A 132 24.38 1.48 12.31
C LEU A 132 22.85 1.49 12.29
N ALA A 133 22.22 2.12 11.30
CA ALA A 133 20.78 2.12 11.16
C ALA A 133 20.24 0.70 10.88
N GLU A 134 20.92 -0.08 10.02
CA GLU A 134 20.60 -1.49 9.78
C GLU A 134 20.74 -2.33 11.05
N LEU A 135 21.75 -2.07 11.89
CA LEU A 135 21.92 -2.70 13.20
C LEU A 135 20.90 -2.25 14.26
N GLY A 136 20.05 -1.26 13.95
CA GLY A 136 19.09 -0.66 14.88
C GLY A 136 19.71 0.35 15.86
N GLU A 137 20.98 0.71 15.68
CA GLU A 137 21.71 1.69 16.50
C GLU A 137 21.42 3.14 16.03
N TYR A 138 20.15 3.50 15.98
CA TYR A 138 19.67 4.75 15.38
C TYR A 138 20.25 6.02 16.02
N THR A 139 20.54 6.01 17.33
CA THR A 139 21.14 7.19 18.00
C THR A 139 22.53 7.49 17.46
N ARG A 140 23.38 6.46 17.28
CA ARG A 140 24.73 6.63 16.72
C ARG A 140 24.66 6.98 15.23
N ALA A 141 23.75 6.34 14.49
CA ALA A 141 23.51 6.67 13.09
C ALA A 141 23.11 8.14 12.91
N SER A 142 22.22 8.66 13.76
CA SER A 142 21.78 10.07 13.71
C SER A 142 22.94 11.02 13.94
N THR A 143 23.86 10.72 14.87
CA THR A 143 25.04 11.56 15.12
C THR A 143 25.95 11.62 13.89
N LEU A 144 26.25 10.47 13.28
CA LEU A 144 27.10 10.44 12.08
C LEU A 144 26.44 11.14 10.89
N LEU A 145 25.12 11.00 10.71
CA LEU A 145 24.37 11.71 9.67
C LEU A 145 24.34 13.23 9.89
N GLN A 146 24.30 13.69 11.14
CA GLN A 146 24.42 15.11 11.46
C GLN A 146 25.81 15.66 11.12
N ASP A 147 26.86 14.87 11.34
CA ASP A 147 28.21 15.25 10.93
C ASP A 147 28.36 15.22 9.40
N LEU A 148 27.81 14.21 8.74
CA LEU A 148 27.77 14.14 7.28
C LEU A 148 27.00 15.32 6.67
N ALA A 149 25.91 15.77 7.29
CA ALA A 149 25.13 16.92 6.84
C ALA A 149 25.93 18.25 6.91
N LYS A 150 26.92 18.36 7.80
CA LYS A 150 27.83 19.51 7.85
C LYS A 150 28.84 19.48 6.70
N GLU A 151 29.29 18.29 6.31
CA GLU A 151 30.27 18.12 5.21
C GLU A 151 29.59 18.18 3.83
N LYS A 152 28.33 17.72 3.71
CA LYS A 152 27.53 17.71 2.48
C LYS A 152 26.18 18.46 2.65
N PRO A 153 26.18 19.79 2.89
CA PRO A 153 24.95 20.54 3.20
C PRO A 153 23.95 20.67 2.03
N SER A 154 24.38 20.36 0.80
CA SER A 154 23.54 20.40 -0.40
C SER A 154 23.16 19.02 -0.93
N ASP A 155 23.50 17.94 -0.23
CA ASP A 155 23.18 16.58 -0.65
C ASP A 155 21.81 16.16 -0.07
N PRO A 156 20.75 16.04 -0.91
CA PRO A 156 19.42 15.67 -0.44
C PRO A 156 19.36 14.29 0.20
N GLU A 157 20.28 13.38 -0.17
CA GLU A 157 20.28 12.01 0.30
C GLU A 157 20.65 11.91 1.77
N VAL A 158 21.58 12.75 2.23
CA VAL A 158 21.99 12.83 3.63
C VAL A 158 20.81 13.21 4.52
N PHE A 159 20.02 14.19 4.09
CA PHE A 159 18.84 14.62 4.82
C PHE A 159 17.68 13.62 4.73
N ARG A 160 17.57 12.87 3.62
CA ARG A 160 16.60 11.77 3.50
C ARG A 160 16.91 10.67 4.53
N LEU A 161 18.17 10.22 4.60
CA LEU A 161 18.63 9.22 5.57
C LEU A 161 18.47 9.71 7.01
N LEU A 162 18.80 10.98 7.28
CA LEU A 162 18.60 11.58 8.60
C LEU A 162 17.12 11.61 8.99
N GLY A 163 16.23 11.88 8.03
CA GLY A 163 14.78 11.79 8.21
C GLY A 163 14.34 10.39 8.65
N GLU A 164 14.80 9.35 7.94
CA GLU A 164 14.47 7.94 8.27
C GLU A 164 14.94 7.57 9.67
N VAL A 165 16.21 7.82 9.98
CA VAL A 165 16.79 7.49 11.28
C VAL A 165 16.08 8.23 12.42
N LYS A 166 15.72 9.49 12.23
CA LYS A 166 14.95 10.25 13.22
C LYS A 166 13.51 9.74 13.39
N TYR A 167 12.89 9.26 12.31
CA TYR A 167 11.56 8.64 12.39
C TYR A 167 11.60 7.38 13.27
N GLU A 168 12.60 6.53 13.09
CA GLU A 168 12.82 5.33 13.92
C GLU A 168 13.11 5.68 15.40
N LEU A 169 13.81 6.79 15.64
CA LEU A 169 14.00 7.35 16.98
C LEU A 169 12.72 7.96 17.59
N LYS A 170 11.62 8.01 16.84
CA LYS A 170 10.37 8.71 17.20
C LYS A 170 10.55 10.22 17.40
N ASP A 171 11.64 10.79 16.89
CA ASP A 171 11.84 12.23 16.74
C ASP A 171 11.12 12.67 15.46
N TYR A 172 9.78 12.64 15.48
CA TYR A 172 8.95 12.88 14.31
C TYR A 172 9.07 14.31 13.78
N GLU A 173 9.18 15.29 14.67
CA GLU A 173 9.43 16.69 14.30
C GLU A 173 10.80 16.87 13.65
N GLY A 174 11.85 16.25 14.22
CA GLY A 174 13.18 16.29 13.63
C GLY A 174 13.23 15.54 12.30
N SER A 175 12.49 14.44 12.16
CA SER A 175 12.36 13.68 10.93
C SER A 175 11.70 14.51 9.83
N ALA A 176 10.57 15.15 10.15
CA ALA A 176 9.89 16.07 9.23
C ALA A 176 10.80 17.24 8.82
N ALA A 177 11.58 17.80 9.75
CA ALA A 177 12.54 18.85 9.44
C ALA A 177 13.62 18.37 8.45
N ALA A 178 14.18 17.17 8.66
CA ALA A 178 15.21 16.61 7.79
C ALA A 178 14.66 16.32 6.37
N TYR A 179 13.50 15.67 6.25
CA TYR A 179 12.88 15.45 4.95
C TYR A 179 12.50 16.75 4.24
N LYS A 180 12.06 17.77 4.98
CA LYS A 180 11.80 19.11 4.42
C LYS A 180 13.06 19.70 3.80
N VAL A 181 14.20 19.63 4.49
CA VAL A 181 15.50 20.06 3.93
C VAL A 181 15.86 19.23 2.70
N SER A 182 15.71 17.91 2.74
CA SER A 182 15.93 17.03 1.58
C SER A 182 15.12 17.48 0.35
N SER A 183 13.84 17.80 0.55
CA SER A 183 12.94 18.28 -0.52
C SER A 183 13.33 19.67 -1.08
N MET A 184 13.95 20.52 -0.26
CA MET A 184 14.38 21.87 -0.64
C MET A 184 15.69 21.88 -1.42
N VAL A 185 16.65 21.02 -1.04
CA VAL A 185 17.97 20.94 -1.69
C VAL A 185 17.95 20.01 -2.91
N SER A 186 16.93 19.16 -3.05
CA SER A 186 16.75 18.33 -4.24
C SER A 186 16.19 19.12 -5.42
N LYS A 187 16.71 18.83 -6.62
CA LYS A 187 16.15 19.36 -7.88
C LYS A 187 14.81 18.69 -8.20
N ASP A 188 14.74 17.39 -7.96
CA ASP A 188 13.59 16.54 -8.26
C ASP A 188 12.91 16.05 -6.99
N LEU A 189 11.58 16.07 -6.96
CA LEU A 189 10.83 15.50 -5.85
C LEU A 189 10.86 13.98 -5.97
N LYS A 190 11.52 13.30 -5.02
CA LYS A 190 11.48 11.83 -4.90
C LYS A 190 10.26 11.39 -4.10
N PHE A 191 9.61 10.31 -4.49
CA PHE A 191 8.41 9.82 -3.79
C PHE A 191 8.71 9.41 -2.33
N GLU A 192 9.89 8.85 -2.08
CA GLU A 192 10.34 8.44 -0.75
C GLU A 192 10.41 9.64 0.21
N VAL A 193 10.87 10.79 -0.28
CA VAL A 193 10.92 12.04 0.51
C VAL A 193 9.51 12.58 0.74
N LEU A 194 8.65 12.55 -0.28
CA LEU A 194 7.24 12.96 -0.16
C LEU A 194 6.50 12.11 0.89
N ARG A 195 6.63 10.79 0.80
CA ARG A 195 6.05 9.82 1.74
C ARG A 195 6.64 9.98 3.14
N GLY A 196 7.97 10.04 3.25
CA GLY A 196 8.68 10.21 4.51
C GLY A 196 8.28 11.48 5.25
N LEU A 197 8.25 12.63 4.57
CA LEU A 197 7.79 13.89 5.15
C LEU A 197 6.34 13.82 5.60
N THR A 198 5.45 13.28 4.74
CA THR A 198 4.03 13.13 5.06
C THR A 198 3.84 12.29 6.32
N ASN A 199 4.44 11.11 6.37
CA ASN A 199 4.32 10.20 7.52
C ASN A 199 4.91 10.82 8.79
N SER A 200 6.02 11.53 8.67
CA SER A 200 6.66 12.23 9.80
C SER A 200 5.76 13.33 10.38
N LEU A 201 5.11 14.13 9.51
CA LEU A 201 4.18 15.17 9.93
C LEU A 201 2.92 14.58 10.58
N LEU A 202 2.39 13.48 10.03
CA LEU A 202 1.24 12.78 10.61
C LEU A 202 1.57 12.18 11.98
N ALA A 203 2.72 11.54 12.11
CA ALA A 203 3.21 11.00 13.39
C ALA A 203 3.49 12.12 14.43
N ALA A 204 3.96 13.28 13.98
CA ALA A 204 4.12 14.48 14.78
C ALA A 204 2.79 15.21 15.09
N LYS A 205 1.62 14.64 14.74
CA LYS A 205 0.28 15.22 14.94
C LYS A 205 0.10 16.59 14.27
N LYS A 206 0.71 16.77 13.09
CA LYS A 206 0.63 17.98 12.25
C LYS A 206 0.02 17.67 10.87
N PRO A 207 -1.22 17.17 10.82
CA PRO A 207 -1.83 16.73 9.58
C PRO A 207 -2.18 17.90 8.62
N ASP A 208 -2.38 19.10 9.16
CA ASP A 208 -2.56 20.32 8.38
C ASP A 208 -1.30 20.68 7.58
N GLU A 209 -0.13 20.61 8.20
CA GLU A 209 1.16 20.80 7.51
C GLU A 209 1.38 19.72 6.43
N ALA A 210 1.00 18.47 6.71
CA ALA A 210 1.10 17.37 5.75
C ALA A 210 0.22 17.61 4.51
N VAL A 211 -1.03 18.02 4.72
CA VAL A 211 -1.95 18.37 3.63
C VAL A 211 -1.42 19.56 2.82
N GLN A 212 -0.95 20.63 3.48
CA GLN A 212 -0.39 21.79 2.78
C GLN A 212 0.81 21.40 1.90
N PHE A 213 1.72 20.57 2.42
CA PHE A 213 2.88 20.07 1.68
C PHE A 213 2.47 19.24 0.45
N LEU A 214 1.49 18.35 0.59
CA LEU A 214 0.99 17.52 -0.51
C LEU A 214 0.25 18.34 -1.58
N LEU A 215 -0.52 19.35 -1.18
CA LEU A 215 -1.18 20.27 -2.11
C LEU A 215 -0.15 21.07 -2.92
N ALA A 216 0.88 21.62 -2.26
CA ALA A 216 1.97 22.33 -2.93
C ALA A 216 2.75 21.41 -3.88
N SER A 217 2.98 20.16 -3.48
CA SER A 217 3.65 19.15 -4.31
C SER A 217 2.83 18.81 -5.56
N ARG A 218 1.52 18.63 -5.41
CA ARG A 218 0.58 18.44 -6.52
C ARG A 218 0.58 19.63 -7.49
N GLU A 219 0.55 20.85 -6.98
CA GLU A 219 0.62 22.06 -7.81
C GLU A 219 1.93 22.15 -8.59
N ARG A 220 3.07 21.86 -7.95
CA ARG A 220 4.37 21.84 -8.63
C ARG A 220 4.42 20.81 -9.76
N MET A 221 3.86 19.63 -9.56
CA MET A 221 3.77 18.60 -10.61
C MET A 221 2.88 19.04 -11.78
N ASN A 222 1.73 19.67 -11.49
CA ASN A 222 0.82 20.16 -12.52
C ASN A 222 1.39 21.37 -13.28
N ALA A 223 2.09 22.28 -12.59
CA ALA A 223 2.72 23.45 -13.19
C ALA A 223 3.92 23.09 -14.08
N GLY A 224 4.60 21.98 -13.79
CA GLY A 224 5.66 21.42 -14.63
C GLY A 224 5.17 20.75 -15.91
N ASN A 225 3.86 20.73 -16.18
CA ASN A 225 3.30 19.92 -17.27
C ASN A 225 2.08 20.53 -17.99
N PRO A 226 2.25 21.57 -18.84
CA PRO A 226 1.16 22.06 -19.69
C PRO A 226 0.75 21.09 -20.81
N ASP A 227 1.64 20.18 -21.23
CA ASP A 227 1.50 19.42 -22.49
C ASP A 227 1.38 17.88 -22.36
N ALA A 228 1.48 17.26 -21.18
CA ALA A 228 1.24 15.81 -21.06
C ALA A 228 -0.25 15.40 -21.02
N LYS A 229 -1.07 16.06 -21.83
CA LYS A 229 -2.32 15.44 -22.28
C LYS A 229 -2.02 14.61 -23.52
N ALA A 230 -2.33 13.32 -23.40
CA ALA A 230 -2.31 12.28 -24.43
C ALA A 230 -0.95 11.58 -24.65
N GLY A 231 -0.84 10.39 -24.05
CA GLY A 231 -0.11 9.24 -24.58
C GLY A 231 1.38 9.44 -24.90
N SER A 232 2.26 9.15 -23.95
CA SER A 232 3.63 8.79 -24.31
C SER A 232 4.15 7.65 -23.46
N THR A 233 4.10 6.46 -24.05
CA THR A 233 4.94 5.32 -23.74
C THR A 233 6.31 5.58 -24.37
N THR A 234 7.34 5.92 -23.59
CA THR A 234 8.75 5.50 -23.81
C THR A 234 9.70 6.05 -22.73
N THR A 235 10.30 5.10 -22.01
CA THR A 235 11.75 4.92 -21.79
C THR A 235 12.58 6.06 -21.19
N GLU A 236 12.91 5.84 -19.91
CA GLU A 236 14.12 6.22 -19.16
C GLU A 236 14.32 7.68 -18.71
N ALA A 237 14.45 7.82 -17.38
CA ALA A 237 15.13 8.90 -16.66
C ALA A 237 14.42 10.27 -16.47
N ASN A 238 13.12 10.27 -16.24
CA ASN A 238 12.47 11.30 -15.42
C ASN A 238 11.71 10.59 -14.30
N LEU A 239 12.35 10.45 -13.13
CA LEU A 239 11.77 9.93 -11.88
C LEU A 239 10.71 10.91 -11.33
N GLN A 240 9.68 11.19 -12.14
CA GLN A 240 8.54 11.99 -11.71
C GLN A 240 7.66 11.13 -10.80
N VAL A 241 7.31 11.67 -9.64
CA VAL A 241 6.37 11.05 -8.70
C VAL A 241 5.06 10.75 -9.44
N ASP A 242 4.60 9.51 -9.38
CA ASP A 242 3.27 9.12 -9.89
C ASP A 242 2.20 9.99 -9.23
N PRO A 243 1.42 10.79 -10.01
CA PRO A 243 0.36 11.64 -9.48
C PRO A 243 -0.66 10.88 -8.62
N ILE A 244 -0.89 9.59 -8.92
CA ILE A 244 -1.79 8.74 -8.14
C ILE A 244 -1.27 8.58 -6.72
N GLN A 245 0.04 8.41 -6.52
CA GLN A 245 0.62 8.26 -5.19
C GLN A 245 0.47 9.53 -4.34
N VAL A 246 0.51 10.70 -4.96
CA VAL A 246 0.31 11.98 -4.25
C VAL A 246 -1.14 12.14 -3.81
N GLU A 247 -2.12 11.80 -4.66
CA GLU A 247 -3.54 11.83 -4.28
C GLU A 247 -3.85 10.78 -3.20
N LEU A 248 -3.22 9.60 -3.24
CA LEU A 248 -3.34 8.58 -2.20
C LEU A 248 -2.88 9.11 -0.83
N LEU A 249 -1.69 9.72 -0.77
CA LEU A 249 -1.15 10.35 0.44
C LEU A 249 -2.02 11.53 0.91
N LEU A 250 -2.54 12.34 -0.02
CA LEU A 250 -3.38 13.49 0.31
C LEU A 250 -4.69 13.07 0.97
N GLY A 251 -5.36 12.03 0.43
CA GLY A 251 -6.56 11.49 1.07
C GLY A 251 -6.27 10.90 2.46
N LYS A 252 -5.13 10.22 2.63
CA LYS A 252 -4.69 9.70 3.94
C LYS A 252 -4.49 10.85 4.93
N ALA A 253 -3.78 11.91 4.53
CA ALA A 253 -3.52 13.06 5.38
C ALA A 253 -4.81 13.77 5.80
N TYR A 254 -5.78 13.94 4.90
CA TYR A 254 -7.10 14.47 5.26
C TYR A 254 -7.86 13.56 6.23
N SER A 255 -7.78 12.23 6.05
CA SER A 255 -8.40 11.25 6.95
C SER A 255 -7.84 11.35 8.36
N ASP A 256 -6.50 11.34 8.48
CA ASP A 256 -5.79 11.45 9.76
C ASP A 256 -6.02 12.82 10.42
N TRP A 257 -6.35 13.85 9.62
CA TRP A 257 -6.79 15.16 10.12
C TRP A 257 -8.25 15.16 10.63
N GLY A 258 -9.02 14.11 10.36
CA GLY A 258 -10.46 14.04 10.67
C GLY A 258 -11.36 14.66 9.59
N HIS A 259 -10.81 15.11 8.48
CA HIS A 259 -11.54 15.68 7.34
C HIS A 259 -11.94 14.59 6.34
N VAL A 260 -12.74 13.64 6.83
CA VAL A 260 -13.12 12.42 6.10
C VAL A 260 -13.86 12.73 4.79
N SER A 261 -14.68 13.78 4.76
CA SER A 261 -15.36 14.22 3.53
C SER A 261 -14.39 14.69 2.45
N ASP A 262 -13.30 15.36 2.84
CA ASP A 262 -12.28 15.83 1.91
C ASP A 262 -11.44 14.68 1.40
N ALA A 263 -11.09 13.73 2.28
CA ALA A 263 -10.42 12.48 1.90
C ALA A 263 -11.24 11.68 0.87
N VAL A 264 -12.54 11.51 1.11
CA VAL A 264 -13.46 10.86 0.17
C VAL A 264 -13.52 11.61 -1.16
N SER A 265 -13.58 12.95 -1.12
CA SER A 265 -13.61 13.79 -2.33
C SER A 265 -12.33 13.69 -3.15
N VAL A 266 -11.17 13.59 -2.49
CA VAL A 266 -9.87 13.32 -3.14
C VAL A 266 -9.93 11.99 -3.88
N TYR A 267 -10.38 10.92 -3.21
CA TYR A 267 -10.43 9.60 -3.83
C TYR A 267 -11.51 9.46 -4.90
N ASP A 268 -12.62 10.18 -4.80
CA ASP A 268 -13.63 10.21 -5.86
C ASP A 268 -13.08 10.84 -7.15
N ARG A 269 -12.29 11.92 -7.04
CA ARG A 269 -11.59 12.49 -8.20
C ARG A 269 -10.54 11.53 -8.75
N LEU A 270 -9.81 10.83 -7.88
CA LEU A 270 -8.81 9.84 -8.28
C LEU A 270 -9.46 8.68 -9.04
N ILE A 271 -10.54 8.11 -8.52
CA ILE A 271 -11.32 7.05 -9.15
C ILE A 271 -11.92 7.51 -10.48
N SER A 272 -12.44 8.74 -10.54
CA SER A 272 -13.04 9.28 -11.77
C SER A 272 -12.01 9.48 -12.89
N SER A 273 -10.79 9.88 -12.53
CA SER A 273 -9.69 10.07 -13.49
C SER A 273 -8.99 8.76 -13.85
N HIS A 274 -8.93 7.79 -12.94
CA HIS A 274 -8.28 6.50 -13.10
C HIS A 274 -9.23 5.35 -12.75
N PRO A 275 -10.33 5.14 -13.50
CA PRO A 275 -11.38 4.20 -13.14
C PRO A 275 -10.93 2.73 -13.14
N ASN A 276 -9.81 2.43 -13.81
CA ASN A 276 -9.20 1.11 -13.88
C ASN A 276 -8.03 0.92 -12.90
N ASP A 277 -7.76 1.87 -12.00
CA ASP A 277 -6.76 1.73 -10.95
C ASP A 277 -7.45 1.33 -9.64
N PHE A 278 -7.09 0.17 -9.09
CA PHE A 278 -7.70 -0.34 -7.87
C PHE A 278 -7.33 0.46 -6.61
N ARG A 279 -6.19 1.17 -6.61
CA ARG A 279 -5.63 1.84 -5.43
C ARG A 279 -6.59 2.89 -4.88
N GLY A 280 -7.23 3.67 -5.75
CA GLY A 280 -8.22 4.68 -5.33
C GLY A 280 -9.46 4.06 -4.66
N TYR A 281 -9.99 2.96 -5.19
CA TYR A 281 -11.11 2.23 -4.57
C TYR A 281 -10.70 1.62 -3.24
N LEU A 282 -9.53 0.98 -3.18
CA LEU A 282 -9.01 0.36 -1.96
C LEU A 282 -8.83 1.40 -0.86
N ALA A 283 -8.21 2.53 -1.20
CA ALA A 283 -7.98 3.62 -0.28
C ALA A 283 -9.28 4.21 0.28
N LYS A 284 -10.24 4.50 -0.61
CA LYS A 284 -11.57 4.97 -0.20
C LYS A 284 -12.32 3.95 0.65
N GLY A 285 -12.26 2.67 0.28
CA GLY A 285 -12.90 1.59 1.02
C GLY A 285 -12.39 1.48 2.46
N ILE A 286 -11.08 1.58 2.67
CA ILE A 286 -10.48 1.49 4.01
C ILE A 286 -10.91 2.69 4.88
N ILE A 287 -10.82 3.93 4.36
CA ILE A 287 -11.28 5.12 5.10
C ILE A 287 -12.77 5.04 5.44
N LEU A 288 -13.62 4.63 4.50
CA LEU A 288 -15.06 4.49 4.75
C LEU A 288 -15.33 3.49 5.87
N ARG A 289 -14.61 2.36 5.88
CA ARG A 289 -14.76 1.32 6.92
C ARG A 289 -14.31 1.84 8.29
N GLU A 290 -13.16 2.51 8.36
CA GLU A 290 -12.65 3.12 9.61
C GLU A 290 -13.62 4.15 10.19
N ASN A 291 -14.38 4.82 9.33
CA ASN A 291 -15.39 5.80 9.72
C ASN A 291 -16.82 5.21 9.85
N GLY A 292 -16.94 3.89 9.99
CA GLY A 292 -18.21 3.20 10.25
C GLY A 292 -19.16 3.07 9.05
N LYS A 293 -18.75 3.53 7.86
CA LYS A 293 -19.54 3.46 6.61
C LYS A 293 -19.34 2.11 5.91
N VAL A 294 -19.59 1.03 6.63
CA VAL A 294 -19.28 -0.35 6.21
C VAL A 294 -19.92 -0.71 4.86
N GLY A 295 -21.20 -0.37 4.65
CA GLY A 295 -21.88 -0.67 3.39
C GLY A 295 -21.33 0.11 2.19
N GLU A 296 -20.77 1.30 2.39
CA GLU A 296 -20.11 2.06 1.32
C GLU A 296 -18.72 1.47 1.02
N ALA A 297 -17.99 1.08 2.07
CA ALA A 297 -16.69 0.44 1.95
C ALA A 297 -16.76 -0.89 1.16
N GLU A 298 -17.77 -1.70 1.45
CA GLU A 298 -17.97 -2.99 0.79
C GLU A 298 -18.15 -2.84 -0.73
N ARG A 299 -18.89 -1.80 -1.17
CA ARG A 299 -19.00 -1.47 -2.60
C ARG A 299 -17.66 -1.15 -3.24
N MET A 300 -16.76 -0.49 -2.52
CA MET A 300 -15.42 -0.20 -3.03
C MET A 300 -14.57 -1.47 -3.12
N PHE A 301 -14.62 -2.35 -2.11
CA PHE A 301 -13.89 -3.62 -2.15
C PHE A 301 -14.37 -4.57 -3.25
N ILE A 302 -15.67 -4.52 -3.60
CA ILE A 302 -16.19 -5.24 -4.77
C ILE A 302 -15.51 -4.75 -6.06
N GLN A 303 -15.28 -3.45 -6.22
CA GLN A 303 -14.56 -2.92 -7.40
C GLN A 303 -13.10 -3.39 -7.43
N VAL A 304 -12.42 -3.41 -6.28
CA VAL A 304 -11.06 -3.95 -6.16
C VAL A 304 -11.02 -5.43 -6.56
N ASN A 305 -11.95 -6.24 -6.08
CA ASN A 305 -12.04 -7.67 -6.42
C ASN A 305 -12.32 -7.92 -7.91
N LYS A 306 -13.17 -7.08 -8.52
CA LYS A 306 -13.46 -7.12 -9.96
C LYS A 306 -12.19 -6.85 -10.77
N TRP A 307 -11.41 -5.84 -10.37
CA TRP A 307 -10.12 -5.53 -11.00
C TRP A 307 -9.15 -6.72 -10.90
N MET A 308 -8.94 -7.28 -9.71
CA MET A 308 -8.04 -8.42 -9.50
C MET A 308 -8.46 -9.67 -10.28
N SER A 309 -9.76 -9.90 -10.45
CA SER A 309 -10.29 -11.06 -11.18
C SER A 309 -10.17 -10.91 -12.70
N GLY A 310 -10.13 -9.68 -13.23
CA GLY A 310 -9.94 -9.40 -14.65
C GLY A 310 -8.49 -9.45 -15.13
N CYS A 311 -7.51 -9.51 -14.22
CA CYS A 311 -6.10 -9.67 -14.54
C CYS A 311 -5.63 -11.14 -14.65
N ARG A 312 -6.53 -12.11 -14.49
CA ARG A 312 -6.26 -13.55 -14.59
C ARG A 312 -6.50 -14.11 -15.98
#